data_AF-A0A2V9MQC7-F1
#
_entry.id   AF-A0A2V9MQC7-F1
#
_cell.length_a   1.000
_cell.length_b   1.000
_cell.length_c   1.000
_cell.angle_alpha   90.00
_cell.angle_beta   90.00
_cell.angle_gamma   90.00
#
_symmetry.space_group_name_H-M   'P 1'
#
loop_
_entity.id
_entity.type
_entity.pdbx_description
1 polymer ?
#
loop_
_entity_poly.entity_id
_entity_poly.type
_entity_poly.pdbx_seq_one_letter_code
_entity_poly.pdbx_strand_id
1 'polypeptide(L)'
;MIYKETFWMACDSTEQLRAEYGPFHTRAEAEREAGKLGFGYILRYEHVIGENDDIKEVRCIFIELSLQHSLPLTPLKLHTRCASCGESAVHERGWQAEVWADIHEFEHSRHRVRLFEHRGEGLKEIAGWRDLCA
;
A
#
# COMPACT_ATOMS: atom_id res chain seq x y z
N MET A 1 -15.30 -11.53 -38.19
CA MET A 1 -15.34 -12.20 -36.87
C MET A 1 -15.31 -11.12 -35.80
N ILE A 2 -16.39 -10.96 -35.04
CA ILE A 2 -16.44 -9.95 -33.96
C ILE A 2 -15.76 -10.55 -32.73
N TYR A 3 -14.72 -9.90 -32.22
CA TYR A 3 -14.03 -10.35 -31.01
C TYR A 3 -13.91 -9.20 -30.00
N LYS A 4 -13.74 -9.58 -28.73
CA LYS A 4 -13.72 -8.65 -27.60
C LYS A 4 -12.34 -8.65 -26.96
N GLU A 5 -11.70 -7.49 -26.92
CA GLU A 5 -10.49 -7.28 -26.13
C GLU A 5 -10.86 -6.71 -24.77
N THR A 6 -10.11 -7.10 -23.73
CA THR A 6 -10.37 -6.68 -22.35
C THR A 6 -9.08 -6.22 -21.70
N PHE A 7 -9.11 -5.00 -21.16
CA PHE A 7 -8.00 -4.40 -20.44
C PHE A 7 -8.45 -4.05 -19.02
N TRP A 8 -7.56 -4.26 -18.06
CA TRP A 8 -7.81 -3.97 -16.66
C TRP A 8 -6.92 -2.81 -16.19
N MET A 9 -7.49 -1.88 -15.43
CA MET A 9 -6.76 -0.81 -14.76
C MET A 9 -7.12 -0.79 -13.28
N ALA A 10 -6.20 -0.35 -12.44
CA ALA A 10 -6.48 0.09 -11.08
C ALA A 10 -6.90 1.56 -11.10
N CYS A 11 -7.89 1.94 -10.28
CA CYS A 11 -8.41 3.29 -10.27
C CYS A 11 -8.87 3.80 -8.90
N ASP A 12 -8.61 5.07 -8.60
CA ASP A 12 -8.96 5.71 -7.33
C ASP A 12 -10.44 6.11 -7.21
N SER A 13 -11.10 6.45 -8.32
CA SER A 13 -12.46 6.99 -8.35
C SER A 13 -13.22 6.70 -9.65
N THR A 14 -14.54 6.95 -9.66
CA THR A 14 -15.39 6.87 -10.87
C THR A 14 -15.48 8.20 -11.64
N GLU A 15 -14.72 9.21 -11.21
CA GLU A 15 -14.75 10.56 -11.77
C GLU A 15 -14.06 10.65 -13.13
N GLN A 16 -14.30 11.74 -13.87
CA GLN A 16 -13.68 11.95 -15.17
C GLN A 16 -12.16 12.19 -15.06
N LEU A 17 -11.72 12.88 -14.00
CA LEU A 17 -10.31 13.19 -13.71
C LEU A 17 -9.75 12.22 -12.64
N ARG A 18 -9.77 10.94 -12.96
CA ARG A 18 -9.31 9.87 -12.08
C ARG A 18 -7.85 9.50 -12.34
N ALA A 19 -7.19 8.94 -11.34
CA ALA A 19 -5.90 8.29 -11.53
C ALA A 19 -6.13 6.85 -12.04
N GLU A 20 -5.50 6.50 -13.15
CA GLU A 20 -5.50 5.14 -13.69
C GLU A 20 -4.09 4.57 -13.71
N TYR A 21 -3.95 3.32 -13.30
CA TYR A 21 -2.69 2.58 -13.35
C TYR A 21 -2.89 1.23 -14.04
N GLY A 22 -2.08 0.94 -15.06
CA GLY A 22 -2.23 -0.23 -15.93
C GLY A 22 -1.69 0.03 -17.35
N PRO A 23 -2.03 -0.81 -18.35
CA PRO A 23 -3.01 -1.90 -18.32
C PRO A 23 -2.46 -3.23 -17.77
N PHE A 24 -3.37 -4.04 -17.23
CA PHE A 24 -3.13 -5.41 -16.76
C PHE A 24 -3.91 -6.43 -17.59
N HIS A 25 -3.35 -7.64 -17.70
CA HIS A 25 -3.95 -8.72 -18.49
C HIS A 25 -5.03 -9.48 -17.73
N THR A 26 -4.95 -9.49 -16.39
CA THR A 26 -5.91 -10.20 -15.54
C THR A 26 -6.52 -9.29 -14.48
N ARG A 27 -7.75 -9.62 -14.09
CA ARG A 27 -8.45 -8.97 -12.98
C ARG A 27 -7.63 -9.00 -11.68
N ALA A 28 -7.04 -10.16 -11.36
CA ALA A 28 -6.31 -10.37 -10.12
C ALA A 28 -5.04 -9.50 -10.01
N GLU A 29 -4.36 -9.23 -11.14
CA GLU A 29 -3.24 -8.30 -11.17
C GLU A 29 -3.68 -6.87 -10.87
N ALA A 30 -4.77 -6.42 -11.51
CA ALA A 30 -5.32 -5.08 -11.27
C ALA A 30 -5.79 -4.90 -9.82
N GLU A 31 -6.46 -5.90 -9.23
CA GLU A 31 -6.89 -5.87 -7.83
C GLU A 31 -5.70 -5.79 -6.86
N ARG A 32 -4.63 -6.55 -7.11
CA ARG A 32 -3.43 -6.54 -6.27
C ARG A 32 -2.72 -5.19 -6.33
N GLU A 33 -2.54 -4.61 -7.51
CA GLU A 33 -1.90 -3.30 -7.64
C GLU A 33 -2.79 -2.17 -7.10
N ALA A 34 -4.11 -2.24 -7.29
CA ALA A 34 -5.05 -1.32 -6.65
C ALA A 34 -4.91 -1.33 -5.12
N GLY A 35 -4.80 -2.52 -4.52
CA GLY A 35 -4.58 -2.67 -3.08
C GLY A 35 -3.27 -2.03 -2.59
N LYS A 36 -2.18 -2.12 -3.35
CA LYS A 36 -0.90 -1.46 -2.98
C LYS A 36 -0.99 0.06 -3.05
N LEU A 37 -1.76 0.59 -4.01
CA LEU A 37 -1.93 2.02 -4.24
C LEU A 37 -3.04 2.66 -3.38
N GLY A 38 -3.83 1.85 -2.67
CA GLY A 38 -4.99 2.32 -1.91
C GLY A 38 -6.17 2.74 -2.79
N PHE A 39 -6.24 2.20 -4.02
CA PHE A 39 -7.28 2.49 -4.98
C PHE A 39 -8.53 1.65 -4.70
N GLY A 40 -9.70 2.31 -4.68
CA GLY A 40 -10.98 1.68 -4.32
C GLY A 40 -11.67 0.93 -5.45
N TYR A 41 -11.18 1.06 -6.69
CA TYR A 41 -11.83 0.54 -7.88
C TYR A 41 -10.84 -0.16 -8.81
N ILE A 42 -11.36 -1.07 -9.62
CA ILE A 42 -10.71 -1.48 -10.86
C ILE A 42 -11.62 -1.13 -12.04
N LEU A 43 -11.01 -0.79 -13.16
CA LEU A 43 -11.69 -0.45 -14.40
C LEU A 43 -11.45 -1.54 -15.43
N ARG A 44 -12.52 -2.01 -16.06
CA ARG A 44 -12.46 -2.95 -17.17
C ARG A 44 -12.87 -2.24 -18.46
N TYR A 45 -11.93 -2.04 -19.36
CA TYR A 45 -12.20 -1.60 -20.72
C TYR A 45 -12.48 -2.81 -21.60
N GLU A 46 -13.65 -2.83 -22.23
CA GLU A 46 -13.98 -3.82 -23.25
C GLU A 46 -14.08 -3.14 -24.61
N HIS A 47 -13.24 -3.57 -25.56
CA HIS A 47 -13.31 -3.11 -26.94
C HIS A 47 -13.96 -4.20 -27.79
N VAL A 48 -15.10 -3.88 -28.42
CA VAL A 48 -15.76 -4.75 -29.40
C VAL A 48 -15.22 -4.38 -30.78
N ILE A 49 -14.45 -5.29 -31.38
CA ILE A 49 -13.79 -5.08 -32.65
C ILE A 49 -14.63 -5.71 -33.76
N GLY A 50 -14.95 -4.91 -34.77
CA GLY A 50 -15.71 -5.30 -35.95
C GLY A 50 -14.87 -6.10 -36.96
N GLU A 51 -15.48 -6.49 -38.07
CA GLU A 51 -14.82 -7.35 -39.07
C GLU A 51 -13.71 -6.66 -39.87
N ASN A 52 -13.66 -5.33 -39.81
CA ASN A 52 -12.64 -4.51 -40.48
C ASN A 52 -11.60 -3.96 -39.49
N ASP A 53 -11.42 -4.63 -38.34
CA ASP A 53 -10.58 -4.18 -37.22
C ASP A 53 -10.95 -2.80 -36.65
N ASP A 54 -12.20 -2.37 -36.87
CA ASP A 54 -12.70 -1.11 -36.35
C ASP A 54 -13.35 -1.28 -34.98
N ILE A 55 -12.99 -0.41 -34.02
CA ILE A 55 -13.60 -0.39 -32.70
C ILE A 55 -15.05 0.07 -32.85
N LYS A 56 -16.00 -0.85 -32.67
CA LYS A 56 -17.43 -0.57 -32.77
C LYS A 56 -17.99 -0.03 -31.46
N GLU A 57 -17.48 -0.51 -30.35
CA GLU A 57 -17.98 -0.17 -29.01
C GLU A 57 -16.85 -0.22 -27.99
N VAL A 58 -16.84 0.75 -27.08
CA VAL A 58 -15.98 0.79 -25.90
C VAL A 58 -16.87 0.80 -24.67
N ARG A 59 -16.72 -0.21 -23.81
CA ARG A 59 -17.42 -0.25 -22.51
C ARG A 59 -16.42 -0.02 -21.40
N CYS A 60 -16.77 0.89 -20.49
CA CYS A 60 -16.01 1.18 -19.29
C CYS A 60 -16.81 0.67 -18.10
N ILE A 61 -16.34 -0.40 -17.47
CA ILE A 61 -17.03 -1.04 -16.34
C ILE A 61 -16.20 -0.81 -15.09
N PHE A 62 -16.72 0.01 -14.18
CA PHE A 62 -16.14 0.22 -12.86
C PHE A 62 -16.59 -0.89 -11.93
N ILE A 63 -15.61 -1.52 -11.27
CA ILE A 63 -15.86 -2.54 -10.26
C ILE A 63 -15.30 -1.98 -8.95
N GLU A 64 -16.20 -1.64 -8.05
CA GLU A 64 -15.84 -1.29 -6.69
C GLU A 64 -15.22 -2.50 -6.01
N LEU A 65 -14.01 -2.30 -5.49
CA LEU A 65 -13.38 -3.32 -4.67
C LEU A 65 -14.03 -3.24 -3.30
N SER A 66 -14.69 -4.32 -2.90
CA SER A 66 -15.05 -4.49 -1.50
C SER A 66 -13.76 -4.36 -0.70
N LEU A 67 -13.64 -3.29 0.09
CA LEU A 67 -12.54 -3.04 1.02
C LEU A 67 -12.37 -4.15 2.09
N GLN A 68 -13.01 -5.31 1.91
CA GLN A 68 -12.97 -6.49 2.77
C GLN A 68 -11.61 -7.23 2.77
N HIS A 69 -10.61 -6.72 2.05
CA HIS A 69 -9.21 -7.12 2.21
C HIS A 69 -8.25 -5.93 2.35
N SER A 70 -8.72 -4.78 2.86
CA SER A 70 -7.89 -4.28 3.96
C SER A 70 -8.10 -5.32 5.06
N LEU A 71 -7.14 -6.24 5.21
CA LEU A 71 -6.86 -6.74 6.55
C LEU A 71 -7.02 -5.53 7.47
N PRO A 72 -7.63 -5.62 8.66
CA PRO A 72 -7.35 -4.59 9.64
C PRO A 72 -5.82 -4.58 9.69
N LEU A 73 -5.23 -3.56 9.06
CA LEU A 73 -3.91 -3.08 9.36
C LEU A 73 -4.12 -2.74 10.82
N THR A 74 -3.93 -3.75 11.66
CA THR A 74 -3.84 -3.58 13.08
C THR A 74 -2.75 -2.54 13.12
N PRO A 75 -3.08 -1.26 13.41
CA PRO A 75 -2.24 -0.14 13.04
C PRO A 75 -0.87 -0.51 13.56
N LEU A 76 0.10 -0.62 12.65
CA LEU A 76 1.32 -1.37 12.91
C LEU A 76 2.04 -0.63 14.04
N LYS A 77 1.81 -1.08 15.28
CA LYS A 77 2.29 -0.38 16.45
C LYS A 77 3.77 -0.61 16.48
N LEU A 78 4.50 0.48 16.30
CA LEU A 78 5.93 0.52 16.41
C LEU A 78 6.28 0.82 17.86
N HIS A 79 7.22 0.08 18.41
CA HIS A 79 7.71 0.27 19.76
C HIS A 79 9.18 0.63 19.68
N THR A 80 9.55 1.78 20.25
CA THR A 80 10.96 2.10 20.47
C THR A 80 11.34 1.71 21.89
N ARG A 81 12.56 1.17 22.07
CA ARG A 81 13.12 0.94 23.40
C ARG A 81 14.62 1.24 23.39
N CYS A 82 15.07 2.07 24.32
CA CYS A 82 16.49 2.31 24.53
C CYS A 82 17.16 1.09 25.17
N ALA A 83 18.26 0.62 24.56
CA ALA A 83 19.04 -0.50 25.08
C ALA A 83 19.82 -0.14 26.36
N SER A 84 20.08 1.15 26.59
CA SER A 84 20.90 1.64 27.70
C SER A 84 20.08 1.97 28.95
N CYS A 85 19.02 2.76 28.81
CA CYS A 85 18.18 3.19 29.95
C CYS A 85 16.84 2.45 30.04
N GLY A 86 16.45 1.70 29.01
CA GLY A 86 15.20 0.94 29.01
C GLY A 86 13.94 1.76 28.70
N GLU A 87 14.05 3.08 28.53
CA GLU A 87 12.93 3.95 28.17
C GLU A 87 12.30 3.53 26.83
N SER A 88 10.97 3.62 26.76
CA SER A 88 10.21 3.09 25.62
C SER A 88 9.01 3.96 25.28
N ALA A 89 8.69 4.01 23.99
CA ALA A 89 7.50 4.69 23.47
C ALA A 89 6.81 3.84 22.38
N VAL A 90 5.53 4.16 22.12
CA VAL A 90 4.71 3.49 21.10
C VAL A 90 4.28 4.51 20.07
N HIS A 91 4.36 4.13 18.79
CA HIS A 91 4.19 5.00 17.65
C HIS A 91 3.27 4.38 16.61
N GLU A 92 2.51 5.24 15.91
CA GLU A 92 1.62 4.81 14.82
C GLU A 92 2.31 4.89 13.46
N ARG A 93 3.38 5.68 13.35
CA ARG A 93 4.09 5.96 12.08
C ARG A 93 5.59 5.82 12.27
N GLY A 94 6.29 5.39 11.22
CA GLY A 94 7.75 5.22 11.23
C GLY A 94 8.53 6.48 11.62
N TRP A 95 8.15 7.63 11.05
CA TRP A 95 8.81 8.91 11.36
C TRP A 95 8.68 9.34 12.83
N GLN A 96 7.59 8.96 13.52
CA GLN A 96 7.45 9.26 14.95
C GLN A 96 8.47 8.48 15.78
N ALA A 97 8.67 7.20 15.43
CA ALA A 97 9.67 6.35 16.07
C ALA A 97 11.10 6.86 15.82
N GLU A 98 11.37 7.34 14.61
CA GLU A 98 12.67 7.93 14.23
C GLU A 98 12.94 9.23 14.99
N VAL A 99 12.03 10.20 14.96
CA VAL A 99 12.16 11.47 15.68
C VAL A 99 12.35 11.24 17.18
N TRP A 100 11.57 10.33 17.77
CA TRP A 100 11.72 10.00 19.18
C TRP A 100 13.12 9.46 19.48
N ALA A 101 13.61 8.56 18.63
CA ALA A 101 14.90 7.94 18.81
C ALA A 101 16.06 8.93 18.61
N ASP A 102 15.93 9.85 17.66
CA ASP A 102 16.93 10.90 17.41
C ASP A 102 17.03 11.88 18.57
N ILE A 103 15.89 12.33 19.09
CA ILE A 103 15.84 13.18 20.29
C ILE A 103 16.49 12.43 21.46
N HIS A 104 16.11 11.17 21.68
CA HIS A 104 16.62 10.37 22.80
C HIS A 104 18.13 10.16 22.72
N GLU A 105 18.66 9.81 21.54
CA GLU A 105 20.09 9.59 21.33
C GLU A 105 20.89 10.90 21.34
N PHE A 106 20.26 12.02 21.00
CA PHE A 106 20.85 13.35 21.12
C PHE A 106 20.93 13.82 22.58
N GLU A 107 19.84 13.68 23.34
CA GLU A 107 19.78 14.07 24.76
C GLU A 107 20.65 13.16 25.64
N HIS A 108 20.83 11.91 25.24
CA HIS A 108 21.62 10.93 25.99
C HIS A 108 22.77 10.35 25.16
N SER A 109 23.96 10.90 25.36
CA SER A 109 25.18 10.40 24.73
C SER A 109 25.39 8.90 24.98
N ARG A 110 25.70 8.15 23.91
CA ARG A 110 25.94 6.68 23.91
C ARG A 110 24.70 5.83 24.22
N HIS A 111 23.49 6.40 24.17
CA HIS A 111 22.27 5.62 24.13
C HIS A 111 22.04 5.10 22.70
N ARG A 112 21.36 3.95 22.61
CA ARG A 112 20.97 3.36 21.32
C ARG A 112 19.55 2.82 21.39
N VAL A 113 18.72 3.26 20.47
CA VAL A 113 17.31 2.90 20.40
C VAL A 113 17.10 1.76 19.43
N ARG A 114 16.33 0.76 19.88
CA ARG A 114 15.89 -0.40 19.09
C ARG A 114 14.43 -0.20 18.72
N LEU A 115 14.05 -0.64 17.51
CA LEU A 115 12.69 -0.59 17.00
C LEU A 115 12.08 -1.98 16.95
N PHE A 116 10.82 -2.09 17.34
CA PHE A 116 10.05 -3.33 17.31
C PHE A 116 8.70 -3.09 16.65
N GLU A 117 8.20 -4.08 15.94
CA GLU A 117 6.84 -4.15 15.40
C GLU A 117 6.00 -5.14 16.23
N HIS A 118 4.75 -4.77 16.55
CA HIS A 118 3.82 -5.66 17.21
C HIS A 118 3.10 -6.54 16.17
N ARG A 119 3.41 -7.84 16.14
CA ARG A 119 2.82 -8.82 15.21
C ARG A 119 1.92 -9.83 15.92
N GLY A 120 0.87 -9.35 16.60
CA GLY A 120 -0.21 -10.18 17.19
C GLY A 120 0.20 -11.07 18.38
N GLU A 121 1.25 -11.89 18.21
CA GLU A 121 1.80 -12.84 19.17
C GLU A 121 2.98 -12.25 19.98
N GLY A 122 3.45 -11.04 19.64
CA GLY A 122 4.53 -10.38 20.38
C GLY A 122 5.23 -9.25 19.63
N LEU A 123 6.32 -8.78 20.22
CA LEU A 123 7.21 -7.77 19.66
C LEU A 123 8.34 -8.44 18.87
N LYS A 124 8.47 -8.08 17.60
CA LYS A 124 9.59 -8.49 16.74
C LYS A 124 10.49 -7.30 16.48
N GLU A 125 11.79 -7.46 16.72
CA GLU A 125 12.76 -6.41 16.45
C GLU A 125 13.00 -6.22 14.95
N ILE A 126 13.13 -4.96 14.53
CA ILE A 126 13.54 -4.56 13.18
C ILE A 126 15.04 -4.25 13.22
N ALA A 127 15.85 -5.22 12.79
CA ALA A 127 17.30 -5.04 12.71
C ALA A 127 17.66 -4.03 11.61
N GLY A 128 18.69 -3.21 11.86
CA GLY A 128 19.16 -2.21 10.87
C GLY A 128 18.14 -1.12 10.53
N TRP A 129 17.12 -0.91 11.39
CA TRP A 129 16.02 0.01 11.08
C TRP A 129 16.44 1.46 10.83
N ARG A 130 17.58 1.88 11.42
CA ARG A 130 18.19 3.18 11.17
C ARG A 130 18.72 3.31 9.74
N ASP A 131 19.24 2.22 9.15
CA ASP A 131 19.79 2.20 7.80
C ASP A 131 18.69 2.11 6.72
N LEU A 132 17.46 1.73 7.11
CA LEU A 132 16.30 1.68 6.21
C LEU A 132 15.63 3.05 6.02
N CYS A 133 15.87 4.01 6.91
CA CYS A 133 15.30 5.36 6.86
C CYS A 133 16.30 6.42 6.33
N ALA A 134 17.58 6.06 6.19
CA ALA A 134 18.64 6.94 5.68
C ALA A 134 18.70 6.96 4.14
#